data_AF-A0A356RA36-F1
#
_entry.id   AF-A0A356RA36-F1
#
_cell.length_a   1.000
_cell.length_b   1.000
_cell.length_c   1.000
_cell.angle_alpha   90.00
_cell.angle_beta   90.00
_cell.angle_gamma   90.00
#
_symmetry.space_group_name_H-M   'P 1'
#
loop_
_entity.id
_entity.type
_entity.pdbx_description
1 polymer ?
#
loop_
_entity_poly.entity_id
_entity_poly.type
_entity_poly.pdbx_seq_one_letter_code
_entity_poly.pdbx_strand_id
1 'polypeptide(L)'
;MTLAALTPDTIFALSPKIQVLPVVHGSGDMAHIVREIIVSRPIDCVAIPLPPSVQTLVEEGVDQLPVISLVVLPEKNDDGTSGCSYVPIDPCQPVITGIRSAMSEGIPLAYVDREVQRYHPVSWVGPDPYTL
;
A
#
# COMPACT_ATOMS: atom_id res chain seq x y z
N MET A 1 -29.41 15.75 -13.14
CA MET A 1 -28.47 14.67 -12.79
C MET A 1 -28.81 14.22 -11.38
N THR A 2 -29.53 13.12 -11.25
CA THR A 2 -29.94 12.55 -9.98
C THR A 2 -28.77 11.76 -9.42
N LEU A 3 -28.28 12.09 -8.22
CA LEU A 3 -27.35 11.23 -7.50
C LEU A 3 -28.06 9.90 -7.26
N ALA A 4 -27.71 8.87 -8.04
CA ALA A 4 -28.07 7.51 -7.72
C ALA A 4 -27.50 7.22 -6.33
N ALA A 5 -28.31 6.66 -5.43
CA ALA A 5 -27.89 6.29 -4.09
C ALA A 5 -26.62 5.44 -4.18
N LEU A 6 -25.53 5.89 -3.56
CA LEU A 6 -24.29 5.13 -3.45
C LEU A 6 -24.64 3.84 -2.70
N THR A 7 -24.56 2.70 -3.38
CA THR A 7 -24.53 1.41 -2.69
C THR A 7 -23.18 1.32 -1.95
N PRO A 8 -23.10 0.61 -0.82
CA PRO A 8 -21.84 0.52 -0.06
C PRO A 8 -20.65 0.09 -0.92
N ASP A 9 -20.88 -0.76 -1.93
CA ASP A 9 -19.87 -1.22 -2.88
C ASP A 9 -19.35 -0.14 -3.84
N THR A 10 -20.08 0.96 -4.02
CA THR A 10 -19.70 2.05 -4.95
C THR A 10 -19.04 3.24 -4.26
N ILE A 11 -19.01 3.28 -2.93
CA ILE A 11 -18.46 4.42 -2.16
C ILE A 11 -16.99 4.69 -2.55
N PHE A 12 -16.21 3.64 -2.82
CA PHE A 12 -14.82 3.77 -3.24
C PHE A 12 -14.58 3.34 -4.70
N ALA A 13 -15.61 3.33 -5.54
CA ALA A 13 -15.43 3.05 -6.96
C ALA A 13 -15.03 4.35 -7.70
N LEU A 14 -13.87 4.34 -8.36
CA LEU A 14 -13.48 5.41 -9.30
C LEU A 14 -14.13 5.21 -10.67
N SER A 15 -14.37 3.95 -11.05
CA SER A 15 -15.07 3.56 -12.27
C SER A 15 -15.65 2.15 -12.11
N PRO A 16 -16.42 1.62 -13.07
CA PRO A 16 -16.91 0.24 -13.03
C PRO A 16 -15.81 -0.83 -12.94
N LYS A 17 -14.56 -0.49 -13.27
CA LYS A 17 -13.41 -1.41 -13.28
C LYS A 17 -12.30 -1.02 -12.31
N ILE A 18 -12.47 0.06 -11.54
CA ILE A 18 -11.43 0.56 -10.64
C ILE A 18 -12.08 0.85 -9.30
N GLN A 19 -11.68 0.07 -8.29
CA GLN A 19 -12.05 0.26 -6.90
C GLN A 19 -10.82 0.69 -6.11
N VAL A 20 -11.00 1.68 -5.26
CA VAL A 20 -9.99 2.15 -4.31
C VAL A 20 -10.26 1.50 -2.97
N LEU A 21 -9.19 1.10 -2.29
CA LEU A 21 -9.25 0.65 -0.92
C LEU A 21 -8.46 1.63 -0.06
N PRO A 22 -9.13 2.54 0.68
CA PRO A 22 -8.41 3.39 1.62
C PRO A 22 -7.84 2.53 2.75
N VAL A 23 -6.61 2.82 3.14
CA VAL A 23 -5.91 2.07 4.20
C VAL A 23 -5.28 3.03 5.21
N VAL A 24 -5.14 2.54 6.45
CA VAL A 24 -4.35 3.20 7.49
C VAL A 24 -3.03 2.44 7.60
N HIS A 25 -1.91 3.12 7.38
CA HIS A 25 -0.59 2.50 7.48
C HIS A 25 -0.32 1.96 8.89
N GLY A 26 0.34 0.80 8.97
CA GLY A 26 0.69 0.16 10.25
C GLY A 26 -0.51 -0.37 11.05
N SER A 27 -1.67 -0.53 10.43
CA SER A 27 -2.87 -1.10 11.06
C SER A 27 -3.04 -2.57 10.69
N GLY A 28 -2.91 -3.45 11.70
CA GLY A 28 -3.17 -4.88 11.55
C GLY A 28 -4.62 -5.18 11.15
N ASP A 29 -5.58 -4.42 11.69
CA ASP A 29 -7.00 -4.55 11.33
C ASP A 29 -7.21 -4.24 9.84
N MET A 30 -6.58 -3.18 9.33
CA MET A 30 -6.66 -2.87 7.90
C MET A 30 -5.91 -3.89 7.05
N ALA A 31 -4.76 -4.40 7.50
CA ALA A 31 -4.03 -5.44 6.79
C ALA A 31 -4.87 -6.72 6.64
N HIS A 32 -5.61 -7.08 7.69
CA HIS A 32 -6.55 -8.19 7.64
C HIS A 32 -7.66 -7.97 6.61
N ILE A 33 -8.32 -6.80 6.63
CA ILE A 33 -9.39 -6.46 5.67
C ILE A 33 -8.87 -6.46 4.24
N VAL A 34 -7.67 -5.90 3.98
CA VAL A 34 -7.06 -5.91 2.64
C VAL A 34 -6.87 -7.32 2.13
N ARG A 35 -6.35 -8.22 2.97
CA ARG A 35 -6.21 -9.64 2.62
C ARG A 35 -7.58 -10.26 2.30
N GLU A 36 -8.59 -10.04 3.13
CA GLU A 36 -9.93 -10.58 2.89
C GLU A 36 -10.51 -10.11 1.56
N ILE A 37 -10.38 -8.82 1.23
CA ILE A 37 -10.85 -8.25 -0.03
C ILE A 37 -10.15 -8.91 -1.22
N ILE A 38 -8.82 -9.04 -1.17
CA ILE A 38 -8.04 -9.61 -2.28
C ILE A 38 -8.39 -11.08 -2.51
N VAL A 39 -8.55 -11.86 -1.44
CA VAL A 39 -8.83 -13.31 -1.54
C VAL A 39 -10.30 -13.60 -1.87
N SER A 40 -11.23 -12.73 -1.48
CA SER A 40 -12.67 -12.99 -1.62
C SER A 40 -13.29 -12.46 -2.91
N ARG A 41 -12.58 -11.63 -3.68
CA ARG A 41 -13.13 -10.96 -4.87
C ARG A 41 -12.35 -11.32 -6.13
N PRO A 42 -13.02 -11.37 -7.30
CA PRO A 42 -12.32 -11.49 -8.57
C PRO A 42 -11.59 -10.18 -8.88
N ILE A 43 -10.27 -10.17 -8.70
CA ILE A 43 -9.38 -9.05 -9.03
C ILE A 43 -8.44 -9.50 -10.14
N ASP A 44 -8.34 -8.72 -11.21
CA ASP A 44 -7.46 -8.98 -12.34
C ASP A 44 -6.10 -8.28 -12.22
N CYS A 45 -5.98 -7.26 -11.36
CA CYS A 45 -4.73 -6.58 -11.05
C CYS A 45 -4.85 -5.77 -9.74
N VAL A 46 -3.77 -5.69 -8.96
CA VAL A 46 -3.68 -4.78 -7.80
C VAL A 46 -2.72 -3.65 -8.13
N ALA A 47 -3.22 -2.42 -8.07
CA ALA A 47 -2.41 -1.20 -8.17
C ALA A 47 -1.78 -0.89 -6.81
N ILE A 48 -0.45 -0.83 -6.76
CA ILE A 48 0.35 -0.62 -5.56
C ILE A 48 0.82 0.84 -5.50
N PRO A 49 0.58 1.56 -4.39
CA PRO A 49 1.00 2.95 -4.20
C PRO A 49 2.48 3.01 -3.80
N LEU A 50 3.34 2.40 -4.61
CA LEU A 50 4.79 2.43 -4.48
C LEU A 50 5.41 2.61 -5.88
N PRO A 51 6.59 3.24 -5.97
CA PRO A 51 7.25 3.46 -7.24
C PRO A 51 7.78 2.13 -7.83
N PRO A 52 7.84 1.97 -9.17
CA PRO A 52 8.36 0.76 -9.80
C PRO A 52 9.79 0.37 -9.37
N SER A 53 10.65 1.33 -9.01
CA SER A 53 12.03 1.06 -8.59
C SER A 53 12.14 0.17 -7.36
N VAL A 54 11.13 0.15 -6.47
CA VAL A 54 11.18 -0.65 -5.25
C VAL A 54 10.63 -2.07 -5.43
N GLN A 55 9.98 -2.35 -6.56
CA GLN A 55 9.22 -3.58 -6.77
C GLN A 55 9.99 -4.84 -6.38
N THR A 56 11.16 -5.06 -7.00
CA THR A 56 11.95 -6.28 -6.78
C THR A 56 12.30 -6.47 -5.31
N LEU A 57 12.81 -5.42 -4.65
CA LEU A 57 13.23 -5.49 -3.25
C LEU A 57 12.06 -5.64 -2.28
N VAL A 58 10.90 -5.05 -2.61
CA VAL A 58 9.68 -5.19 -1.82
C VAL A 58 9.14 -6.62 -1.91
N GLU A 59 9.06 -7.19 -3.11
CA GLU A 59 8.59 -8.56 -3.32
C GLU A 59 9.53 -9.58 -2.65
N GLU A 60 10.85 -9.40 -2.78
CA GLU A 60 11.85 -10.22 -2.06
C GLU A 60 11.72 -10.12 -0.54
N GLY A 61 11.42 -8.93 -0.01
CA GLY A 61 11.16 -8.72 1.41
C GLY A 61 9.85 -9.38 1.86
N VAL A 62 8.81 -9.33 1.02
CA VAL A 62 7.52 -9.96 1.26
C VAL A 62 7.65 -11.48 1.36
N ASP A 63 8.44 -12.10 0.48
CA ASP A 63 8.70 -13.54 0.51
C ASP A 63 9.43 -14.01 1.78
N GLN A 64 10.16 -13.11 2.43
CA GLN A 64 10.87 -13.38 3.68
C GLN A 64 10.01 -13.20 4.94
N LEU A 65 8.77 -12.73 4.81
CA LEU A 65 7.87 -12.60 5.95
C LEU A 65 7.69 -13.96 6.66
N PRO A 66 7.73 -13.98 8.01
CA PRO A 66 7.49 -12.87 8.93
C PRO A 66 8.73 -12.08 9.38
N VAL A 67 9.89 -12.25 8.75
CA VAL A 67 11.07 -11.42 9.07
C VAL A 67 10.79 -9.97 8.62
N ILE A 68 10.62 -9.07 9.59
CA ILE A 68 10.39 -7.64 9.33
C ILE A 68 11.67 -7.04 8.74
N SER A 69 11.53 -6.31 7.65
CA SER A 69 12.64 -5.66 6.95
C SER A 69 12.25 -4.29 6.40
N LEU A 70 13.21 -3.60 5.80
CA LEU A 70 13.04 -2.27 5.22
C LEU A 70 13.74 -2.24 3.86
N VAL A 71 13.05 -1.71 2.85
CA VAL A 71 13.70 -1.28 1.61
C VAL A 71 14.11 0.17 1.80
N VAL A 72 15.40 0.48 1.62
CA VAL A 72 15.95 1.83 1.82
C VAL A 72 16.28 2.46 0.47
N LEU A 73 15.77 3.67 0.26
CA LEU A 73 16.00 4.49 -0.92
C LEU A 73 16.87 5.68 -0.54
N PRO A 74 18.14 5.73 -0.99
CA PRO A 74 19.01 6.87 -0.71
C PRO A 74 18.48 8.13 -1.38
N GLU A 75 18.38 9.21 -0.61
CA GLU A 75 18.00 10.54 -1.11
C GLU A 75 19.22 11.45 -1.15
N LYS A 76 19.32 12.27 -2.19
CA LYS A 76 20.36 13.30 -2.31
C LYS A 76 19.80 14.62 -1.81
N ASN A 77 20.32 15.13 -0.69
CA ASN A 77 19.99 16.48 -0.24
C ASN A 77 20.94 17.52 -0.85
N ASP A 78 20.41 18.72 -1.09
CA ASP A 78 21.14 19.85 -1.68
C ASP A 78 22.27 20.38 -0.76
N ASP A 79 22.17 20.13 0.54
CA ASP A 79 23.14 20.55 1.57
C ASP A 79 24.28 19.55 1.80
N GLY A 80 24.33 18.47 1.02
CA GLY A 80 25.34 17.41 1.16
C GLY A 80 25.06 16.43 2.31
N THR A 81 23.95 16.55 3.03
CA THR A 81 23.53 15.53 4.01
C THR A 81 22.94 14.32 3.30
N SER A 82 23.14 13.12 3.84
CA SER A 82 22.52 11.90 3.30
C SER A 82 21.15 11.70 3.93
N GLY A 83 20.09 11.74 3.10
CA GLY A 83 18.74 11.36 3.48
C GLY A 83 18.41 9.96 2.98
N CYS A 84 17.30 9.39 3.46
CA CYS A 84 16.71 8.23 2.83
C CYS A 84 15.20 8.20 3.05
N SER A 85 14.48 7.72 2.04
CA SER A 85 13.12 7.20 2.20
C SER A 85 13.21 5.69 2.43
N TYR A 86 12.17 5.12 3.02
CA TYR A 86 12.12 3.69 3.24
C TYR A 86 10.69 3.16 3.10
N VAL A 87 10.59 1.90 2.69
CA VAL A 87 9.35 1.14 2.66
C VAL A 87 9.44 0.06 3.74
N PRO A 88 8.66 0.15 4.84
CA PRO A 88 8.62 -0.89 5.86
C PRO A 88 7.92 -2.14 5.32
N ILE A 89 8.60 -3.28 5.42
CA ILE A 89 8.08 -4.61 5.08
C ILE A 89 7.65 -5.29 6.37
N ASP A 90 6.39 -5.11 6.73
CA ASP A 90 5.78 -5.59 7.98
C ASP A 90 4.39 -6.16 7.68
N PRO A 91 3.98 -7.30 8.29
CA PRO A 91 2.68 -7.92 7.99
C PRO A 91 1.47 -7.10 8.47
N CYS A 92 1.65 -6.14 9.36
CA CYS A 92 0.60 -5.20 9.79
C CYS A 92 0.56 -3.94 8.90
N GLN A 93 1.38 -3.84 7.85
CA GLN A 93 1.27 -2.79 6.84
C GLN A 93 0.30 -3.24 5.72
N PRO A 94 -0.89 -2.62 5.56
CA PRO A 94 -1.87 -3.00 4.56
C PRO A 94 -1.34 -3.15 3.13
N VAL A 95 -0.46 -2.26 2.68
CA VAL A 95 0.12 -2.32 1.33
C VAL A 95 0.95 -3.59 1.15
N ILE A 96 1.77 -3.95 2.15
CA ILE A 96 2.63 -5.13 2.14
C ILE A 96 1.80 -6.42 2.19
N THR A 97 0.76 -6.44 3.03
CA THR A 97 -0.18 -7.56 3.07
C THR A 97 -0.99 -7.68 1.79
N GLY A 98 -1.29 -6.56 1.13
CA GLY A 98 -1.90 -6.55 -0.20
C GLY A 98 -1.02 -7.22 -1.25
N ILE A 99 0.27 -6.83 -1.30
CA ILE A 99 1.29 -7.43 -2.18
C ILE A 99 1.39 -8.93 -1.92
N ARG A 100 1.57 -9.33 -0.65
CA ARG A 100 1.68 -10.74 -0.25
C ARG A 100 0.46 -11.56 -0.67
N SER A 101 -0.74 -11.02 -0.46
CA SER A 101 -1.99 -11.71 -0.78
C SER A 101 -2.15 -11.88 -2.29
N ALA A 102 -1.88 -10.83 -3.06
CA ALA A 102 -1.93 -10.88 -4.52
C ALA A 102 -0.90 -11.87 -5.11
N MET A 103 0.34 -11.85 -4.61
CA MET A 103 1.38 -12.82 -5.01
C MET A 103 0.93 -14.27 -4.73
N SER A 104 0.33 -14.52 -3.57
CA SER A 104 -0.16 -15.85 -3.19
C SER A 104 -1.32 -16.33 -4.07
N GLU A 105 -2.16 -15.43 -4.55
CA GLU A 105 -3.29 -15.74 -5.44
C GLU A 105 -2.90 -15.69 -6.93
N GLY A 106 -1.64 -15.35 -7.25
CA GLY A 106 -1.18 -15.17 -8.63
C GLY A 106 -1.81 -13.97 -9.33
N ILE A 107 -2.29 -12.97 -8.59
CA ILE A 107 -2.88 -11.74 -9.12
C ILE A 107 -1.74 -10.79 -9.53
N PRO A 108 -1.74 -10.25 -10.76
CA PRO A 108 -0.76 -9.28 -11.21
C PRO A 108 -0.68 -8.03 -10.31
N LEU A 109 0.55 -7.55 -10.09
CA LEU A 109 0.84 -6.31 -9.38
C LEU A 109 1.25 -5.22 -10.38
N ALA A 110 0.71 -4.02 -10.21
CA ALA A 110 1.15 -2.83 -10.94
C ALA A 110 1.60 -1.76 -9.95
N TYR A 111 2.90 -1.44 -9.94
CA TYR A 111 3.46 -0.34 -9.15
C TYR A 111 3.21 0.98 -9.89
N VAL A 112 2.36 1.84 -9.32
CA VAL A 112 1.81 3.01 -10.04
C VAL A 112 2.24 4.36 -9.46
N ASP A 113 3.04 4.37 -8.40
CA ASP A 113 3.49 5.63 -7.81
C ASP A 113 4.68 6.23 -8.57
N ARG A 114 4.92 7.52 -8.33
CA ARG A 114 5.93 8.31 -9.01
C ARG A 114 7.29 8.17 -8.34
N GLU A 115 8.33 8.02 -9.17
CA GLU A 115 9.72 8.20 -8.74
C GLU A 115 10.01 9.66 -8.35
N VAL A 116 10.52 9.85 -7.15
CA VAL A 116 10.93 11.17 -6.63
C VAL A 116 12.37 11.14 -6.17
N GLN A 117 13.10 12.23 -6.39
CA GLN A 117 14.48 12.36 -5.87
C GLN A 117 14.53 12.57 -4.36
N ARG A 118 13.46 13.16 -3.81
CA ARG A 118 13.30 13.49 -2.40
C ARG A 118 11.84 13.37 -2.03
N TYR A 119 11.55 12.58 -0.99
CA TYR A 119 10.21 12.50 -0.44
C TYR A 119 9.99 13.61 0.59
N HIS A 120 8.85 14.30 0.52
CA HIS A 120 8.47 15.31 1.49
C HIS A 120 7.33 14.76 2.35
N PRO A 121 7.62 14.18 3.53
CA PRO A 121 6.58 13.60 4.37
C PRO A 121 5.68 14.70 4.91
N VAL A 122 4.38 14.49 4.79
CA VAL A 122 3.38 15.31 5.49
C VAL A 122 3.11 14.65 6.83
N SER A 123 3.41 15.35 7.93
CA SER A 123 3.05 14.86 9.26
C SER A 123 1.53 14.80 9.38
N TRP A 124 1.01 13.64 9.75
CA TRP A 124 -0.40 13.46 10.07
C TRP A 124 -0.55 13.00 11.51
N VAL A 125 -1.41 13.67 12.26
CA VAL A 125 -1.82 13.26 13.60
C VAL A 125 -3.27 12.83 13.51
N GLY A 126 -3.49 11.53 13.61
CA GLY A 126 -4.82 10.92 13.65
C GLY A 126 -5.30 10.64 15.06
N PRO A 127 -6.60 10.37 15.26
CA PRO A 127 -7.08 9.78 16.50
C PRO A 127 -6.46 8.39 16.68
N ASP A 128 -6.11 8.04 17.92
CA ASP A 128 -5.71 6.67 18.25
C ASP A 128 -6.96 5.76 18.15
N PRO A 129 -6.94 4.73 17.27
CA PRO A 129 -8.08 3.87 17.04
C PRO A 129 -8.52 3.06 18.27
N TYR A 130 -7.69 2.96 19.31
CA TYR A 130 -7.98 2.24 20.55
C TYR A 130 -8.21 3.15 21.77
N THR A 131 -8.25 4.47 21.58
CA THR A 131 -8.65 5.38 22.66
C THR A 131 -10.16 5.29 22.87
N LEU A 132 -10.56 4.78 24.05
CA LEU A 132 -11.95 4.66 24.52
C LEU A 132 -12.48 5.95 25.14
#